data_AF-A0A085N9Y5-F1
#
_entry.id   AF-A0A085N9Y5-F1
#
_cell.length_a   1.000
_cell.length_b   1.000
_cell.length_c   1.000
_cell.angle_alpha   90.00
_cell.angle_beta   90.00
_cell.angle_gamma   90.00
#
_symmetry.space_group_name_H-M   'P 1'
#
loop_
_entity.id
_entity.type
_entity.pdbx_description
1 polymer ?
#
loop_
_entity_poly.entity_id
_entity_poly.type
_entity_poly.pdbx_seq_one_letter_code
_entity_poly.pdbx_strand_id
1 'polypeptide(L)'
;MTVILFTEWFNQCFIPEAKKYLESKGMAFKVLLVIDNAPGHPQSLCFANENVEVKFLPANSTSLLQPLDQGVIKCIKATYTRLVFGKLHDTLHANPDCDLTGLWKRLSIADAIALIAEAVHEIKPRTVSGCWKRLWRDAVSECEDLGAIDEKVMDIVNTAKELGGEGFSDMIENDIREHIEDCGEPFTNEEFEELMQSPTASDDDVMEDTEA
;
A
#
# COMPACT_ATOMS: atom_id res chain seq x y z
N MET A 1 1.16 -5.59 -12.83
CA MET A 1 2.56 -5.51 -13.35
C MET A 1 2.86 -6.79 -14.12
N THR A 2 3.65 -6.75 -15.20
CA THR A 2 4.05 -7.98 -15.92
C THR A 2 5.19 -8.68 -15.19
N VAL A 3 5.37 -9.98 -15.47
CA VAL A 3 6.48 -10.78 -14.95
C VAL A 3 7.84 -10.12 -15.19
N ILE A 4 8.04 -9.55 -16.38
CA ILE A 4 9.30 -8.89 -16.77
C ILE A 4 9.55 -7.67 -15.87
N LEU A 5 8.57 -6.78 -15.76
CA LEU A 5 8.71 -5.55 -14.97
C LEU A 5 8.86 -5.85 -13.47
N PHE A 6 8.16 -6.86 -12.95
CA PHE A 6 8.30 -7.25 -11.55
C PHE A 6 9.69 -7.83 -11.26
N THR A 7 10.19 -8.69 -12.16
CA THR A 7 11.55 -9.25 -12.04
C THR A 7 12.61 -8.17 -12.12
N GLU A 8 12.43 -7.18 -13.00
CA GLU A 8 13.32 -6.04 -13.11
C GLU A 8 13.33 -5.21 -11.82
N TRP A 9 12.16 -4.83 -11.30
CA TRP A 9 12.03 -4.13 -10.02
C TRP A 9 12.67 -4.90 -8.86
N PHE A 10 12.44 -6.21 -8.78
CA PHE A 10 12.98 -7.05 -7.70
C PHE A 10 14.52 -7.01 -7.67
N ASN A 11 15.15 -7.17 -8.84
CA ASN A 11 16.61 -7.25 -8.94
C ASN A 11 17.29 -5.88 -8.94
N GLN A 12 16.72 -4.90 -9.63
CA GLN A 12 17.37 -3.60 -9.85
C GLN A 12 16.99 -2.55 -8.81
N CYS A 13 15.85 -2.69 -8.13
CA CYS A 13 15.37 -1.72 -7.15
C CYS A 13 15.30 -2.32 -5.73
N PHE A 14 14.51 -3.38 -5.54
CA PHE A 14 14.22 -3.92 -4.21
C PHE A 14 15.48 -4.46 -3.50
N ILE A 15 16.21 -5.38 -4.13
CA ILE A 15 17.41 -5.99 -3.54
C ILE A 15 18.46 -4.92 -3.15
N PRO A 16 18.88 -4.00 -4.05
CA PRO A 16 19.86 -2.98 -3.72
C PRO A 16 19.42 -2.04 -2.58
N GLU A 17 18.17 -1.58 -2.59
CA GLU A 17 17.66 -0.66 -1.56
C GLU A 17 17.49 -1.36 -0.21
N ALA A 18 17.00 -2.60 -0.18
CA ALA A 18 16.88 -3.38 1.05
C ALA A 18 18.25 -3.66 1.67
N LYS A 19 19.24 -4.02 0.84
CA LYS A 19 20.63 -4.20 1.29
C LYS A 19 21.21 -2.93 1.88
N LYS A 20 21.10 -1.80 1.16
CA LYS A 20 21.57 -0.49 1.61
C LYS A 20 20.90 -0.06 2.92
N TYR A 21 19.60 -0.30 3.06
CA TYR A 21 18.86 -0.02 4.29
C TYR A 21 19.40 -0.85 5.46
N LEU A 22 19.55 -2.17 5.31
CA LEU A 22 20.06 -3.04 6.37
C LEU A 22 21.51 -2.71 6.75
N GLU A 23 22.37 -2.40 5.77
CA GLU A 23 23.73 -1.92 6.01
C GLU A 23 23.74 -0.62 6.83
N SER A 24 22.86 0.33 6.52
CA SER A 24 22.71 1.58 7.30
C SER A 24 22.26 1.34 8.75
N LYS A 25 21.62 0.19 9.03
CA LYS A 25 21.19 -0.24 10.36
C LYS A 25 22.22 -1.15 11.05
N GLY A 26 23.35 -1.44 10.41
CA GLY A 26 24.36 -2.38 10.92
C GLY A 26 23.87 -3.83 10.98
N MET A 27 22.88 -4.19 10.17
CA MET A 27 22.27 -5.52 10.14
C MET A 27 22.81 -6.35 8.98
N ALA A 28 22.80 -7.68 9.15
CA ALA A 28 23.11 -8.59 8.05
C ALA A 28 22.06 -8.47 6.94
N PHE A 29 22.50 -8.60 5.68
CA PHE A 29 21.59 -8.64 4.54
C PHE A 29 20.82 -9.98 4.54
N LYS A 30 19.69 -10.01 5.22
CA LYS A 30 18.71 -11.11 5.22
C LYS A 30 17.31 -10.51 5.24
N VAL A 31 16.52 -10.82 4.22
CA VAL A 31 15.20 -10.21 4.00
C VAL A 31 14.16 -11.28 3.77
N LEU A 32 12.99 -11.11 4.37
CA LEU A 32 11.77 -11.83 4.01
C LEU A 32 10.86 -10.86 3.26
N LEU A 33 10.60 -11.13 1.98
CA LEU A 33 9.64 -10.40 1.17
C LEU A 33 8.32 -11.16 1.12
N VAL A 34 7.26 -10.56 1.65
CA VAL A 34 5.90 -11.11 1.61
C VAL A 34 5.09 -10.37 0.54
N ILE A 35 4.54 -11.09 -0.43
CA ILE A 35 3.77 -10.54 -1.55
C ILE A 35 2.52 -11.38 -1.82
N ASP A 36 1.53 -10.82 -2.49
CA ASP A 36 0.35 -11.55 -2.95
C ASP A 36 0.66 -12.47 -4.14
N ASN A 37 -0.20 -13.47 -4.34
CA ASN A 37 -0.07 -14.47 -5.40
C ASN A 37 -0.67 -13.98 -6.74
N ALA A 38 -0.39 -12.74 -7.13
CA ALA A 38 -0.86 -12.20 -8.41
C ALA A 38 -0.15 -12.89 -9.60
N PRO A 39 -0.82 -13.08 -10.76
CA PRO A 39 -0.22 -13.73 -11.94
C PRO A 39 1.05 -13.07 -12.48
N GLY A 40 1.27 -11.79 -12.14
CA GLY A 40 2.47 -11.05 -12.52
C GLY A 40 3.70 -11.34 -11.66
N HIS A 41 3.56 -12.12 -10.57
CA HIS A 41 4.63 -12.40 -9.61
C HIS A 41 5.18 -13.82 -9.86
N PRO A 42 6.36 -13.95 -10.48
CA PRO A 42 6.88 -15.26 -10.83
C PRO A 42 7.42 -16.02 -9.62
N GLN A 43 7.08 -17.31 -9.51
CA GLN A 43 7.57 -18.19 -8.45
C GLN A 43 9.10 -18.39 -8.48
N SER A 44 9.74 -18.13 -9.62
CA SER A 44 11.20 -18.21 -9.75
C SER A 44 11.95 -17.23 -8.84
N LEU A 45 11.29 -16.20 -8.29
CA LEU A 45 11.92 -15.24 -7.36
C LEU A 45 12.31 -15.87 -6.03
N CYS A 46 11.64 -16.94 -5.61
CA CYS A 46 11.99 -17.68 -4.38
C CYS A 46 13.42 -18.22 -4.39
N PHE A 47 14.02 -18.35 -5.58
CA PHE A 47 15.37 -18.88 -5.78
C PHE A 47 16.33 -17.84 -6.38
N ALA A 48 15.88 -16.58 -6.55
CA ALA A 48 16.65 -15.56 -7.25
C ALA A 48 17.81 -14.98 -6.41
N ASN A 49 17.72 -15.04 -5.08
CA ASN A 49 18.77 -14.54 -4.19
C ASN A 49 18.81 -15.32 -2.86
N GLU A 50 19.97 -15.84 -2.48
CA GLU A 50 20.15 -16.63 -1.25
C GLU A 50 19.85 -15.85 0.05
N ASN A 51 19.90 -14.52 0.00
CA ASN A 51 19.70 -13.63 1.14
C ASN A 51 18.29 -13.02 1.19
N VAL A 52 17.45 -13.31 0.19
CA VAL A 52 16.07 -12.83 0.12
C VAL A 52 15.13 -14.03 0.00
N GLU A 53 14.41 -14.32 1.08
CA GLU A 53 13.33 -15.30 1.05
C GLU A 53 12.06 -14.60 0.57
N VAL A 54 11.41 -15.15 -0.46
CA VAL A 54 10.12 -14.64 -0.95
C VAL A 54 9.02 -15.59 -0.49
N LYS A 55 7.96 -15.06 0.11
CA LYS A 55 6.75 -15.79 0.48
C LYS A 55 5.54 -15.18 -0.19
N PHE A 56 4.77 -16.05 -0.83
CA PHE A 56 3.49 -15.70 -1.40
C PHE A 56 2.39 -15.91 -0.37
N LEU A 57 1.54 -14.91 -0.20
CA LEU A 57 0.29 -15.05 0.54
C LEU A 57 -0.63 -16.02 -0.22
N PRO A 58 -1.51 -16.74 0.49
CA PRO A 58 -2.54 -17.56 -0.15
C PRO A 58 -3.38 -16.76 -1.16
N ALA A 59 -3.99 -17.48 -2.12
CA ALA A 59 -4.90 -16.85 -3.06
C ALA A 59 -6.07 -16.17 -2.32
N ASN A 60 -6.54 -15.02 -2.81
CA ASN A 60 -7.67 -14.27 -2.24
C ASN A 60 -7.52 -13.81 -0.78
N SER A 61 -6.32 -13.86 -0.18
CA SER A 61 -6.10 -13.40 1.20
C SER A 61 -5.51 -11.99 1.30
N THR A 62 -5.33 -11.27 0.20
CA THR A 62 -4.57 -10.02 0.16
C THR A 62 -5.20 -8.96 1.05
N SER A 63 -6.51 -8.73 0.92
CA SER A 63 -7.26 -7.77 1.73
C SER A 63 -7.28 -8.10 3.22
N LEU A 64 -6.92 -9.32 3.62
CA LEU A 64 -6.91 -9.77 5.00
C LEU A 64 -5.51 -9.76 5.64
N LEU A 65 -4.51 -10.18 4.86
CA LEU A 65 -3.18 -10.48 5.36
C LEU A 65 -2.11 -9.51 4.86
N GLN A 66 -2.29 -8.89 3.69
CA GLN A 66 -1.25 -8.06 3.12
C GLN A 66 -1.19 -6.70 3.82
N PRO A 67 -0.06 -6.32 4.45
CA PRO A 67 0.04 -5.06 5.20
C PRO A 67 -0.21 -3.81 4.36
N LEU A 68 0.07 -3.87 3.05
CA LEU A 68 -0.19 -2.76 2.13
C LEU A 68 -1.69 -2.45 2.05
N ASP A 69 -2.49 -3.48 1.76
CA ASP A 69 -3.96 -3.40 1.70
C ASP A 69 -4.60 -3.20 3.08
N GLN A 70 -3.95 -3.64 4.16
CA GLN A 70 -4.45 -3.47 5.53
C GLN A 70 -4.48 -2.01 6.01
N GLY A 71 -3.69 -1.12 5.40
CA GLY A 71 -3.74 0.28 5.80
C GLY A 71 -2.67 1.20 5.25
N VAL A 72 -1.55 0.68 4.74
CA VAL A 72 -0.50 1.55 4.18
C VAL A 72 -1.04 2.33 2.98
N ILE A 73 -1.76 1.66 2.07
CA ILE A 73 -2.38 2.32 0.90
C ILE A 73 -3.41 3.35 1.36
N LYS A 74 -4.28 3.01 2.31
CA LYS A 74 -5.26 3.94 2.91
C LYS A 74 -4.59 5.19 3.49
N CYS A 75 -3.47 5.02 4.20
CA CYS A 75 -2.70 6.13 4.77
C CYS A 75 -2.06 7.01 3.69
N ILE A 76 -1.53 6.40 2.62
CA ILE A 76 -0.98 7.13 1.47
C ILE A 76 -2.09 7.91 0.78
N LYS A 77 -3.23 7.30 0.47
CA LYS A 77 -4.39 7.96 -0.17
C LYS A 77 -4.86 9.15 0.66
N ALA A 78 -5.11 8.97 1.96
CA ALA A 78 -5.54 10.06 2.84
C ALA A 78 -4.52 11.20 2.90
N THR A 79 -3.23 10.87 2.99
CA THR A 79 -2.18 11.90 3.05
C THR A 79 -2.02 12.63 1.71
N TYR A 80 -2.01 11.89 0.61
CA TYR A 80 -1.95 12.43 -0.74
C TYR A 80 -3.11 13.39 -1.01
N THR A 81 -4.35 12.98 -0.70
CA THR A 81 -5.54 13.81 -0.91
C THR A 81 -5.47 15.09 -0.08
N ARG A 82 -5.03 15.00 1.19
CA ARG A 82 -4.80 16.19 2.04
C ARG A 82 -3.77 17.15 1.42
N LEU A 83 -2.65 16.62 0.91
CA LEU A 83 -1.60 17.43 0.28
C LEU A 83 -2.09 18.08 -1.02
N VAL A 84 -2.85 17.36 -1.86
CA VAL A 84 -3.46 17.92 -3.08
C VAL A 84 -4.37 19.09 -2.74
N PHE A 85 -5.27 18.91 -1.77
CA PHE A 85 -6.25 19.92 -1.38
C PHE A 85 -5.56 21.15 -0.77
N GLY A 86 -4.57 20.93 0.11
CA GLY A 86 -3.74 22.00 0.65
C GLY A 86 -3.01 22.78 -0.44
N LYS A 87 -2.38 22.10 -1.41
CA LYS A 87 -1.69 22.75 -2.54
C LYS A 87 -2.64 23.59 -3.39
N LEU A 88 -3.86 23.11 -3.66
CA LEU A 88 -4.87 23.88 -4.39
C LEU A 88 -5.29 25.12 -3.62
N HIS A 89 -5.53 24.98 -2.31
CA HIS A 89 -5.92 26.06 -1.42
C HIS A 89 -4.84 27.14 -1.36
N ASP A 90 -3.60 26.76 -1.06
CA ASP A 90 -2.46 27.69 -1.00
C ASP A 90 -2.25 28.43 -2.32
N THR A 91 -2.43 27.73 -3.45
CA THR A 91 -2.27 28.32 -4.78
C THR A 91 -3.37 29.33 -5.10
N LEU A 92 -4.63 29.06 -4.73
CA LEU A 92 -5.75 29.99 -4.88
C LEU A 92 -5.59 31.22 -3.99
N HIS A 93 -5.15 31.04 -2.76
CA HIS A 93 -4.86 32.14 -1.85
C HIS A 93 -3.73 33.03 -2.36
N ALA A 94 -2.69 32.44 -2.95
CA ALA A 94 -1.60 33.20 -3.57
C ALA A 94 -2.00 33.87 -4.90
N ASN A 95 -3.00 33.34 -5.61
CA ASN A 95 -3.42 33.82 -6.92
C ASN A 95 -4.96 33.90 -7.03
N PRO A 96 -5.59 34.97 -6.52
CA PRO A 96 -7.05 35.08 -6.45
C PRO A 96 -7.77 35.06 -7.81
N ASP A 97 -7.07 35.37 -8.90
CA ASP A 97 -7.60 35.32 -10.27
C ASP A 97 -7.60 33.90 -10.86
N CYS A 98 -7.03 32.92 -10.17
CA CYS A 98 -7.05 31.53 -10.61
C CYS A 98 -8.41 30.89 -10.32
N ASP A 99 -8.90 30.14 -11.30
CA ASP A 99 -10.03 29.24 -11.11
C ASP A 99 -9.54 27.85 -10.65
N LEU A 100 -10.27 27.24 -9.72
CA LEU A 100 -10.00 25.91 -9.17
C LEU A 100 -10.01 24.84 -10.28
N THR A 101 -10.96 24.91 -11.21
CA THR A 101 -11.04 23.95 -12.33
C THR A 101 -9.81 24.05 -13.23
N GLY A 102 -9.35 25.27 -13.50
CA GLY A 102 -8.11 25.54 -14.21
C GLY A 102 -6.87 25.00 -13.50
N LEU A 103 -6.79 25.11 -12.18
CA LEU A 103 -5.70 24.54 -11.37
C LEU A 103 -5.71 23.02 -11.41
N TRP A 104 -6.87 22.40 -11.22
CA TRP A 104 -7.02 20.95 -11.27
C TRP A 104 -6.53 20.37 -12.60
N LYS A 105 -6.88 21.02 -13.72
CA LYS A 105 -6.43 20.62 -15.06
C LYS A 105 -4.93 20.79 -15.30
N ARG A 106 -4.23 21.59 -14.49
CA ARG A 106 -2.78 21.79 -14.57
C ARG A 106 -1.99 20.77 -13.75
N LEU A 107 -2.63 19.99 -12.88
CA LEU A 107 -1.95 18.94 -12.13
C LEU A 107 -1.38 17.90 -13.09
N SER A 108 -0.07 17.81 -13.13
CA SER A 108 0.65 16.89 -14.01
C SER A 108 0.95 15.56 -13.31
N ILE A 109 1.35 14.56 -14.09
CA ILE A 109 1.88 13.30 -13.53
C ILE A 109 3.13 13.57 -12.68
N ALA A 110 3.96 14.55 -13.04
CA ALA A 110 5.13 14.93 -12.26
C ALA A 110 4.74 15.50 -10.88
N ASP A 111 3.69 16.34 -10.83
CA ASP A 111 3.12 16.80 -9.55
C ASP A 111 2.60 15.64 -8.72
N ALA A 112 1.89 14.69 -9.35
CA ALA A 112 1.38 13.52 -8.65
C ALA A 112 2.51 12.66 -8.06
N ILE A 113 3.59 12.42 -8.81
CA ILE A 113 4.76 11.68 -8.32
C ILE A 113 5.41 12.41 -7.13
N ALA A 114 5.57 13.73 -7.21
CA ALA A 114 6.13 14.53 -6.12
C ALA A 114 5.25 14.46 -4.86
N LEU A 115 3.93 14.57 -5.02
CA LEU A 115 2.97 14.48 -3.92
C LEU A 115 2.91 13.07 -3.31
N ILE A 116 3.06 12.00 -4.10
CA ILE A 116 3.17 10.63 -3.59
C ILE A 116 4.43 10.48 -2.76
N ALA A 117 5.57 11.00 -3.23
CA ALA A 117 6.82 10.95 -2.48
C ALA A 117 6.72 11.69 -1.13
N GLU A 118 6.09 12.87 -1.12
CA GLU A 118 5.81 13.64 0.09
C GLU A 118 4.85 12.89 1.02
N ALA A 119 3.77 12.32 0.47
CA ALA A 119 2.81 11.53 1.25
C ALA A 119 3.46 10.33 1.92
N VAL A 120 4.31 9.58 1.21
CA VAL A 120 5.05 8.44 1.79
C VAL A 120 6.01 8.90 2.88
N HIS A 121 6.67 10.05 2.71
CA HIS A 121 7.59 10.59 3.70
C HIS A 121 6.90 11.09 4.98
N GLU A 122 5.67 11.60 4.89
CA GLU A 122 4.88 12.02 6.06
C GLU A 122 4.36 10.85 6.90
N ILE A 123 4.23 9.64 6.32
CA ILE A 123 3.73 8.48 7.06
C ILE A 123 4.74 8.06 8.10
N LYS A 124 4.27 7.99 9.36
CA LYS A 124 5.14 7.63 10.48
C LYS A 124 5.46 6.14 10.42
N PRO A 125 6.70 5.72 10.76
CA PRO A 125 7.06 4.30 10.82
C PRO A 125 6.13 3.46 11.72
N ARG A 126 5.62 4.06 12.80
CA ARG A 126 4.64 3.42 13.70
C ARG A 126 3.32 3.06 13.01
N THR A 127 2.85 3.91 12.09
CA THR A 127 1.63 3.68 11.29
C THR A 127 1.83 2.49 10.36
N VAL A 128 2.98 2.44 9.68
CA VAL A 128 3.35 1.31 8.82
C VAL A 128 3.45 0.02 9.64
N SER A 129 4.12 0.05 10.80
CA SER A 129 4.20 -1.10 11.71
C SER A 129 2.81 -1.57 12.16
N GLY A 130 1.90 -0.64 12.48
CA GLY A 130 0.51 -0.94 12.82
C GLY A 130 -0.24 -1.78 11.78
N CYS A 131 0.06 -1.57 10.48
CA CYS A 131 -0.58 -2.30 9.39
C CYS A 131 -0.18 -3.79 9.35
N TRP A 132 0.90 -4.17 10.02
CA TRP A 132 1.31 -5.58 10.14
C TRP A 132 0.52 -6.34 11.21
N LYS A 133 -0.31 -5.69 12.03
CA LYS A 133 -0.94 -6.30 13.22
C LYS A 133 -1.77 -7.55 12.91
N ARG A 134 -2.42 -7.63 11.74
CA ARG A 134 -3.21 -8.82 11.35
C ARG A 134 -2.31 -9.99 10.95
N LEU A 135 -1.22 -9.72 10.25
CA LEU A 135 -0.27 -10.74 9.79
C LEU A 135 0.68 -11.19 10.91
N TRP A 136 1.13 -10.26 11.75
CA TRP A 136 2.13 -10.48 12.79
C TRP A 136 1.85 -9.64 14.04
N ARG A 137 0.89 -10.09 14.84
CA ARG A 137 0.43 -9.39 16.05
C ARG A 137 1.56 -9.10 17.04
N ASP A 138 2.43 -10.08 17.27
CA ASP A 138 3.50 -9.98 18.28
C ASP A 138 4.62 -8.99 17.91
N ALA A 139 4.77 -8.66 16.63
CA ALA A 139 5.77 -7.70 16.16
C ALA A 139 5.28 -6.23 16.28
N VAL A 140 4.02 -6.01 16.63
CA VAL A 140 3.39 -4.69 16.63
C VAL A 140 2.96 -4.32 18.04
N SER A 141 3.58 -3.28 18.62
CA SER A 141 3.11 -2.66 19.86
C SER A 141 1.72 -2.04 19.66
N GLU A 142 0.86 -2.02 20.69
CA GLU A 142 -0.50 -1.43 20.60
C GLU A 142 -0.48 -0.07 19.91
N CYS A 143 -1.07 -0.01 18.71
CA CYS A 143 -1.06 1.17 17.85
C CYS A 143 -2.36 1.94 18.04
N GLU A 144 -2.30 3.08 18.73
CA GLU A 144 -3.40 4.05 18.87
C GLU A 144 -3.54 5.00 17.65
N ASP A 145 -2.75 4.81 16.58
CA ASP A 145 -2.61 5.77 15.49
C ASP A 145 -3.78 5.77 14.46
N LEU A 146 -4.89 5.08 14.77
CA LEU A 146 -6.13 5.14 13.97
C LEU A 146 -6.70 6.56 13.92
N GLY A 147 -6.49 7.37 14.97
CA GLY A 147 -6.91 8.78 15.00
C GLY A 147 -6.20 9.67 13.96
N ALA A 148 -5.02 9.26 13.46
CA ALA A 148 -4.27 10.05 12.48
C ALA A 148 -4.96 10.07 11.10
N ILE A 149 -5.78 9.07 10.77
CA ILE A 149 -6.57 9.08 9.53
C ILE A 149 -7.78 9.99 9.70
N ASP A 150 -8.47 9.91 10.84
CA ASP A 150 -9.65 10.74 11.10
C ASP A 150 -9.29 12.24 11.10
N GLU A 151 -8.15 12.61 11.69
CA GLU A 151 -7.60 13.97 11.59
C GLU A 151 -7.40 14.40 10.13
N LYS A 152 -6.77 13.56 9.31
CA LYS A 152 -6.56 13.86 7.87
C LYS A 152 -7.88 13.98 7.11
N VAL A 153 -8.88 13.14 7.42
CA VAL A 153 -10.21 13.20 6.79
C VAL A 153 -10.90 14.52 7.12
N MET A 154 -10.88 14.94 8.40
CA MET A 154 -11.43 16.23 8.80
C MET A 154 -10.70 17.40 8.12
N ASP A 155 -9.37 17.36 8.04
CA ASP A 155 -8.57 18.37 7.34
C ASP A 155 -8.98 18.49 5.87
N ILE A 156 -9.10 17.37 5.16
CA ILE A 156 -9.52 17.35 3.75
C ILE A 156 -10.90 17.99 3.58
N VAL A 157 -11.87 17.60 4.42
CA VAL A 157 -13.24 18.13 4.37
C VAL A 157 -13.25 19.63 4.65
N ASN A 158 -12.48 20.10 5.63
CA ASN A 158 -12.39 21.51 5.96
C ASN A 158 -11.76 22.30 4.79
N THR A 159 -10.65 21.83 4.24
CA THR A 159 -10.01 22.47 3.08
C THR A 159 -10.93 22.44 1.85
N ALA A 160 -11.68 21.36 1.62
CA ALA A 160 -12.67 21.29 0.55
C ALA A 160 -13.74 22.40 0.68
N LYS A 161 -14.27 22.59 1.90
CA LYS A 161 -15.26 23.63 2.18
C LYS A 161 -14.70 25.03 1.99
N GLU A 162 -13.43 25.25 2.33
CA GLU A 162 -12.71 26.52 2.11
C GLU A 162 -12.49 26.81 0.62
N LEU A 163 -12.10 25.79 -0.15
CA LEU A 163 -11.95 25.87 -1.61
C LEU A 163 -13.26 26.30 -2.30
N GLY A 164 -14.38 25.78 -1.79
CA GLY A 164 -15.71 26.09 -2.29
C GLY A 164 -15.99 25.57 -3.71
N GLY A 165 -17.23 25.78 -4.16
CA GLY A 165 -17.69 25.33 -5.48
C GLY A 165 -18.49 24.02 -5.43
N GLU A 166 -19.18 23.73 -6.54
CA GLU A 166 -20.03 22.55 -6.66
C GLU A 166 -19.22 21.26 -6.45
N GLY A 167 -19.68 20.40 -5.54
CA GLY A 167 -18.99 19.16 -5.15
C GLY A 167 -17.94 19.30 -4.04
N PHE A 168 -17.34 20.48 -3.84
CA PHE A 168 -16.37 20.71 -2.76
C PHE A 168 -17.05 21.23 -1.48
N SER A 169 -18.01 22.16 -1.63
CA SER A 169 -18.73 22.74 -0.47
C SER A 169 -19.60 21.73 0.27
N ASP A 170 -20.15 20.75 -0.44
CA ASP A 170 -21.06 19.74 0.12
C ASP A 170 -20.32 18.48 0.58
N MET A 171 -18.98 18.45 0.46
CA MET A 171 -18.19 17.29 0.79
C MET A 171 -18.28 16.94 2.29
N ILE A 172 -18.52 15.66 2.56
CA ILE A 172 -18.61 15.09 3.90
C ILE A 172 -17.51 14.06 4.13
N GLU A 173 -17.30 13.69 5.39
CA GLU A 173 -16.27 12.71 5.77
C GLU A 173 -16.45 11.36 5.06
N ASN A 174 -17.70 10.95 4.84
CA ASN A 174 -17.99 9.68 4.17
C ASN A 174 -17.49 9.65 2.73
N ASP A 175 -17.57 10.76 1.99
CA ASP A 175 -17.07 10.83 0.61
C ASP A 175 -15.55 10.58 0.59
N ILE A 176 -14.84 11.15 1.56
CA ILE A 176 -13.39 10.96 1.70
C ILE A 176 -13.08 9.54 2.17
N ARG A 177 -13.86 8.98 3.11
CA ARG A 177 -13.67 7.60 3.60
C ARG A 177 -13.84 6.59 2.48
N GLU A 178 -14.88 6.74 1.68
CA GLU A 178 -15.11 5.91 0.48
C GLU A 178 -13.96 6.04 -0.52
N HIS A 179 -13.45 7.26 -0.74
CA HIS A 179 -12.32 7.50 -1.63
C HIS A 179 -11.00 6.86 -1.18
N ILE A 180 -10.71 6.90 0.13
CA ILE A 180 -9.44 6.37 0.67
C ILE A 180 -9.49 4.87 0.97
N GLU A 181 -10.68 4.28 1.06
CA GLU A 181 -10.82 2.85 1.20
C GLU A 181 -10.36 2.14 -0.08
N ASP A 182 -9.79 0.95 0.08
CA ASP A 182 -9.51 0.08 -1.05
C ASP A 182 -10.77 -0.73 -1.37
N CYS A 183 -11.00 -1.00 -2.65
CA CYS A 183 -12.10 -1.85 -3.14
C CYS A 183 -11.86 -3.33 -2.77
N GLY A 184 -11.79 -3.63 -1.49
CA GLY A 184 -11.81 -4.99 -0.95
C GLY A 184 -12.84 -5.04 0.16
N GLU A 185 -13.95 -5.74 -0.07
CA GLU A 185 -14.87 -6.06 1.02
C GLU A 185 -14.09 -6.78 2.13
N PRO A 186 -14.39 -6.49 3.41
CA PRO A 186 -13.77 -7.22 4.50
C PRO A 186 -14.17 -8.70 4.38
N PHE A 187 -13.18 -9.56 4.14
CA PHE A 187 -13.36 -11.00 4.18
C PHE A 187 -13.93 -11.41 5.54
N THR A 188 -14.96 -12.25 5.52
CA THR A 188 -15.63 -12.79 6.70
C THR A 188 -14.75 -13.84 7.38
N ASN A 189 -14.98 -14.08 8.67
CA ASN A 189 -14.27 -15.14 9.40
C ASN A 189 -14.48 -16.52 8.77
N GLU A 190 -15.60 -16.73 8.08
CA GLU A 190 -15.96 -17.97 7.38
C GLU A 190 -15.03 -18.23 6.19
N GLU A 191 -14.74 -17.19 5.40
CA GLU A 191 -13.81 -17.28 4.28
C GLU A 191 -12.34 -17.47 4.73
N PHE A 192 -11.97 -16.96 5.91
CA PHE A 192 -10.66 -17.21 6.51
C PHE A 192 -10.49 -18.67 6.95
N GLU A 193 -11.55 -19.30 7.47
CA GLU A 193 -11.54 -20.72 7.84
C GLU A 193 -11.45 -21.64 6.62
N GLU A 194 -12.09 -21.29 5.49
CA GLU A 194 -11.94 -22.02 4.23
C GLU A 194 -10.52 -21.96 3.67
N LEU A 195 -9.86 -20.80 3.77
CA LEU A 195 -8.48 -20.61 3.32
C LEU A 195 -7.50 -21.54 4.03
N MET A 196 -7.69 -21.71 5.35
CA MET A 196 -6.89 -22.60 6.21
C MET A 196 -7.14 -24.09 5.94
N GLN A 197 -8.23 -24.44 5.25
CA GLN A 197 -8.62 -25.82 4.92
C GLN A 197 -8.20 -26.24 3.50
N SER A 198 -7.72 -25.32 2.66
CA SER A 198 -7.25 -25.64 1.32
C SER A 198 -5.95 -26.48 1.39
N PRO A 199 -5.90 -27.69 0.78
CA PRO A 199 -4.67 -28.47 0.76
C PRO A 199 -3.64 -27.75 -0.11
N THR A 200 -2.42 -27.56 0.40
CA THR A 200 -1.26 -27.32 -0.46
C THR A 200 -1.13 -28.52 -1.38
N ALA A 201 -1.49 -28.38 -2.66
CA ALA A 201 -1.23 -29.39 -3.66
C ALA A 201 0.29 -29.57 -3.74
N SER A 202 0.78 -30.60 -3.06
CA SER A 202 2.10 -31.18 -3.27
C SER A 202 2.04 -31.96 -4.57
N ASP A 203 2.57 -31.40 -5.64
CA ASP A 203 2.93 -32.19 -6.82
C ASP A 203 4.17 -33.02 -6.47
N ASP A 204 3.96 -34.11 -5.73
CA ASP A 204 4.89 -35.26 -5.71
C ASP A 204 4.44 -36.20 -6.84
N ASP A 205 4.86 -35.90 -8.07
CA ASP A 205 4.86 -36.90 -9.15
C ASP A 205 6.00 -37.88 -8.88
N VAL A 206 5.68 -38.93 -8.12
CA VAL A 206 6.48 -40.15 -8.06
C VAL A 206 6.38 -40.82 -9.43
N MET A 207 7.42 -40.66 -10.24
CA MET A 207 7.68 -41.54 -11.39
C MET A 207 7.94 -42.94 -10.86
N GLU A 208 6.93 -43.81 -10.93
CA GLU A 208 7.08 -45.24 -10.68
C GLU A 208 7.73 -45.88 -11.91
N ASP A 209 9.00 -46.28 -11.76
CA ASP A 209 9.69 -47.18 -12.68
C ASP A 209 8.86 -48.47 -12.85
N THR A 210 8.48 -48.78 -14.09
CA THR A 210 8.13 -50.15 -14.46
C THR A 210 9.09 -50.67 -15.52
N GLU A 211 10.02 -51.51 -15.10
CA GLU A 211 10.78 -52.43 -15.96
C GLU A 211 9.84 -53.48 -16.58
N ALA A 212 9.98 -53.69 -17.89
CA ALA A 212 9.91 -54.98 -18.57
C ALA A 212 10.60 -54.91 -19.93
#